data_AF-A0A1B6CYF8-F1
#
_entry.id   AF-A0A1B6CYF8-F1
#
_cell.length_a   1.000
_cell.length_b   1.000
_cell.length_c   1.000
_cell.angle_alpha   90.00
_cell.angle_beta   90.00
_cell.angle_gamma   90.00
#
_symmetry.space_group_name_H-M   'P 1'
#
loop_
_entity.id
_entity.type
_entity.pdbx_description
1 polymer ?
#
loop_
_entity_poly.entity_id
_entity_poly.type
_entity_poly.pdbx_seq_one_letter_code
_entity_poly.pdbx_strand_id
1 'polypeptide(L)'
;MAAKMPELNYSCEICGTEGLSDEEMRMHIVVCHLKGAASCPFCDLEDVTAEEMLTHVNTAHLDYLTPEQELLSFIDDEEDSDRSESVSHWDFSMKSQNESPSGLYSCPICAQSFHNTPDLELHVNIEHKDILSPTKYNQEPEQVEKMCNICPICCMTNFKTTEDLGLHIEDHFNQKVITPLTPDVSCDRLLAREIEKKDKEMRRLREQHEFELLRAQYGMDNEGNFKEQSLTNMQRAVYSGELSVADYYERQIELRMAESSGIDDSSSCTKDIVPLIMTVSRSCTNVGQTLMCTTVDHYGSTYGDKGWGCGYRNMQMMLSSLLHHTGYNEQLYKQWVVGGPIRGEMPSRSAMPSISRLQQHIEWAWGQGFDVQGCDQLGGKLFNTRKWIGATEVVTVLSSLRIRCELIDFHRPTSASGSHPELFNWVLEYFQANDDFKPPLYLQHQGHSRTIVGVEQLKDGTVFLLLLDPSHSPHQMAELRNTSSAMLALRLIRKSLAAMKAKHYQIVAICGIMDNEIEYQQSKVLRSMRVPQER
;
A
#
# COMPACT_ATOMS: atom_id res chain seq x y z
N MET A 1 17.29 17.45 15.17
CA MET A 1 17.10 17.84 13.76
C MET A 1 16.59 16.60 13.06
N ALA A 2 15.40 16.66 12.48
CA ALA A 2 14.78 15.53 11.79
C ALA A 2 15.64 15.14 10.58
N ALA A 3 15.96 13.85 10.45
CA ALA A 3 16.63 13.33 9.26
C ALA A 3 15.68 13.46 8.06
N LYS A 4 16.15 14.11 6.98
CA LYS A 4 15.40 14.27 5.75
C LYS A 4 15.28 12.89 5.09
N MET A 5 14.06 12.41 4.84
CA MET A 5 13.82 11.15 4.14
C MET A 5 14.44 11.21 2.72
N PRO A 6 15.00 10.11 2.20
CA PRO A 6 15.50 10.07 0.83
C PRO A 6 14.35 10.27 -0.15
N GLU A 7 14.57 11.11 -1.16
CA GLU A 7 13.62 11.33 -2.25
C GLU A 7 13.55 10.04 -3.10
N LEU A 8 12.37 9.43 -3.13
CA LEU A 8 12.07 8.26 -3.96
C LEU A 8 11.93 8.73 -5.42
N ASN A 9 12.69 8.11 -6.31
CA ASN A 9 12.64 8.36 -7.74
C ASN A 9 11.76 7.29 -8.42
N TYR A 10 10.80 7.73 -9.22
CA TYR A 10 9.76 6.94 -9.87
C TYR A 10 9.95 6.89 -11.39
N SER A 11 9.39 5.86 -12.00
CA SER A 11 9.34 5.67 -13.45
C SER A 11 7.91 5.66 -13.96
N CYS A 12 7.63 6.39 -15.06
CA CYS A 12 6.31 6.40 -15.67
C CYS A 12 6.04 5.12 -16.48
N GLU A 13 5.05 4.33 -16.09
CA GLU A 13 4.68 3.09 -16.78
C GLU A 13 4.07 3.28 -18.18
N ILE A 14 3.62 4.49 -18.51
CA ILE A 14 3.01 4.79 -19.82
C ILE A 14 4.07 5.06 -20.89
N CYS A 15 5.15 5.77 -20.54
CA CYS A 15 6.19 6.18 -21.51
C CYS A 15 7.63 5.91 -21.09
N GLY A 16 7.87 5.27 -19.95
CA GLY A 16 9.18 4.83 -19.48
C GLY A 16 10.09 5.96 -18.98
N THR A 17 9.56 7.13 -18.63
CA THR A 17 10.39 8.24 -18.10
C THR A 17 10.77 7.96 -16.64
N GLU A 18 12.05 7.80 -16.36
CA GLU A 18 12.61 7.47 -15.04
C GLU A 18 13.12 8.72 -14.29
N GLY A 19 13.27 8.62 -12.96
CA GLY A 19 13.92 9.64 -12.15
C GLY A 19 13.00 10.76 -11.64
N LEU A 20 11.68 10.57 -11.67
CA LEU A 20 10.70 11.58 -11.27
C LEU A 20 10.41 11.47 -9.77
N SER A 21 10.33 12.57 -9.02
CA SER A 21 9.74 12.56 -7.66
C SER A 21 8.21 12.38 -7.71
N ASP A 22 7.56 12.16 -6.57
CA ASP A 22 6.09 11.93 -6.50
C ASP A 22 5.29 13.09 -7.11
N GLU A 23 5.74 14.32 -6.84
CA GLU A 23 5.13 15.54 -7.39
C GLU A 23 5.41 15.69 -8.90
N GLU A 24 6.61 15.34 -9.34
CA GLU A 24 6.99 15.37 -10.76
C GLU A 24 6.28 14.28 -11.56
N MET A 25 6.02 13.11 -10.97
CA MET A 25 5.28 12.02 -11.59
C MET A 25 3.81 12.39 -11.79
N ARG A 26 3.17 13.03 -10.80
CA ARG A 26 1.82 13.57 -10.96
C ARG A 26 1.76 14.65 -12.04
N MET A 27 2.70 15.60 -12.01
CA MET A 27 2.78 16.64 -13.04
C MET A 27 3.03 16.04 -14.43
N HIS A 28 3.90 15.04 -14.53
CA HIS A 28 4.21 14.32 -15.76
C HIS A 28 2.97 13.64 -16.34
N ILE A 29 2.19 12.92 -15.53
CA ILE A 29 0.95 12.28 -15.99
C ILE A 29 -0.03 13.33 -16.54
N VAL A 30 -0.21 14.44 -15.83
CA VAL A 30 -1.12 15.51 -16.25
C VAL A 30 -0.66 16.16 -17.55
N VAL A 31 0.63 16.46 -17.68
CA VAL A 31 1.17 17.24 -18.80
C VAL A 31 1.40 16.37 -20.05
N CYS A 32 1.89 15.14 -19.88
CA CYS A 32 2.30 14.29 -20.99
C CYS A 32 1.19 13.34 -21.47
N HIS A 33 0.30 12.90 -20.58
CA HIS A 33 -0.69 11.86 -20.89
C HIS A 33 -2.15 12.35 -20.86
N LEU A 34 -2.46 13.40 -20.09
CA LEU A 34 -3.84 13.91 -19.95
C LEU A 34 -4.09 15.21 -20.73
N LYS A 35 -3.07 16.07 -20.90
CA LYS A 35 -3.24 17.38 -21.55
C LYS A 35 -3.48 17.21 -23.06
N GLY A 36 -4.74 17.36 -23.47
CA GLY A 36 -5.17 17.27 -24.87
C GLY A 36 -5.47 15.84 -25.35
N ALA A 37 -5.51 14.87 -24.44
CA ALA A 37 -6.00 13.54 -24.75
C ALA A 37 -7.51 13.60 -25.02
N ALA A 38 -7.96 12.99 -26.13
CA ALA A 38 -9.38 12.83 -26.45
C ALA A 38 -9.99 11.59 -25.78
N SER A 39 -9.16 10.70 -25.24
CA SER A 39 -9.54 9.48 -24.55
C SER A 39 -8.68 9.25 -23.32
N CYS A 40 -9.25 8.59 -22.30
CA CYS A 40 -8.56 8.22 -21.09
C CYS A 40 -7.54 7.10 -21.39
N PRO A 41 -6.27 7.21 -20.96
CA PRO A 41 -5.27 6.18 -21.21
C PRO A 41 -5.45 4.91 -20.34
N PHE A 42 -6.36 4.93 -19.37
CA PHE A 42 -6.57 3.85 -18.40
C PHE A 42 -7.91 3.11 -18.56
N CYS A 43 -8.84 3.63 -19.39
CA CYS A 43 -10.12 2.99 -19.68
C CYS A 43 -10.75 3.54 -20.98
N ASP A 44 -11.88 2.96 -21.40
CA ASP A 44 -12.56 3.30 -22.65
C ASP A 44 -13.38 4.62 -22.60
N LEU A 45 -13.00 5.59 -21.75
CA LEU A 45 -13.66 6.90 -21.71
C LEU A 45 -13.12 7.78 -22.84
N GLU A 46 -13.99 8.20 -23.75
CA GLU A 46 -13.67 9.09 -24.88
C GLU A 46 -14.46 10.41 -24.78
N ASP A 47 -14.01 11.44 -25.49
CA ASP A 47 -14.67 12.73 -25.72
C ASP A 47 -15.03 13.56 -24.45
N VAL A 48 -14.16 13.55 -23.43
CA VAL A 48 -14.28 14.44 -22.25
C VAL A 48 -13.26 15.56 -22.27
N THR A 49 -13.58 16.70 -21.65
CA THR A 49 -12.64 17.81 -21.55
C THR A 49 -11.44 17.45 -20.67
N ALA A 50 -10.30 18.13 -20.83
CA ALA A 50 -9.09 17.84 -20.03
C ALA A 50 -9.32 17.98 -18.50
N GLU A 51 -10.22 18.86 -18.07
CA GLU A 51 -10.58 19.06 -16.66
C GLU A 51 -11.48 17.92 -16.12
N GLU A 52 -12.43 17.46 -16.93
CA GLU A 52 -13.26 16.29 -16.63
C GLU A 52 -12.44 15.00 -16.65
N MET A 53 -11.47 14.89 -17.57
CA MET A 53 -10.54 13.77 -17.65
C MET A 53 -9.63 13.72 -16.42
N LEU A 54 -9.11 14.87 -15.98
CA LEU A 54 -8.31 14.96 -14.76
C LEU A 54 -9.12 14.52 -13.54
N THR A 55 -10.36 15.00 -13.42
CA THR A 55 -11.27 14.61 -12.33
C THR A 55 -11.61 13.12 -12.39
N HIS A 56 -11.85 12.58 -13.60
CA HIS A 56 -12.11 11.16 -13.82
C HIS A 56 -10.92 10.29 -13.42
N VAL A 57 -9.70 10.62 -13.85
CA VAL A 57 -8.50 9.84 -13.51
C VAL A 57 -8.22 9.92 -12.02
N ASN A 58 -8.34 11.11 -11.40
CA ASN A 58 -8.19 11.31 -9.96
C ASN A 58 -9.26 10.62 -9.10
N THR A 59 -10.35 10.12 -9.67
CA THR A 59 -11.44 9.47 -8.90
C THR A 59 -11.63 8.01 -9.26
N ALA A 60 -11.39 7.62 -10.50
CA ALA A 60 -11.60 6.26 -11.00
C ALA A 60 -10.30 5.46 -11.17
N HIS A 61 -9.15 6.14 -11.23
CA HIS A 61 -7.83 5.57 -11.46
C HIS A 61 -6.82 6.05 -10.42
N LEU A 62 -7.29 6.34 -9.20
CA LEU A 62 -6.45 6.81 -8.09
C LEU A 62 -5.26 5.85 -7.86
N ASP A 63 -5.49 4.54 -8.02
CA ASP A 63 -4.49 3.48 -7.88
C ASP A 63 -3.31 3.60 -8.87
N TYR A 64 -3.50 4.27 -10.03
CA TYR A 64 -2.44 4.57 -11.00
C TYR A 64 -1.73 5.90 -10.71
N LEU A 65 -2.32 6.74 -9.85
CA LEU A 65 -1.79 8.04 -9.41
C LEU A 65 -1.11 7.94 -8.03
N THR A 66 -1.24 6.79 -7.37
CA THR A 66 -0.55 6.42 -6.14
C THR A 66 0.32 5.21 -6.43
N PRO A 67 1.66 5.32 -6.45
CA PRO A 67 2.52 4.20 -6.78
C PRO A 67 2.31 3.03 -5.81
N GLU A 68 2.02 1.83 -6.33
CA GLU A 68 2.33 0.59 -5.61
C GLU A 68 3.84 0.56 -5.38
N GLN A 69 4.28 0.37 -4.14
CA GLN A 69 5.70 0.18 -3.84
C GLN A 69 6.16 -1.16 -4.39
N GLU A 70 6.87 -1.14 -5.52
CA GLU A 70 7.58 -2.27 -6.15
C GLU A 70 8.77 -2.80 -5.30
N LEU A 71 8.63 -2.90 -3.98
CA LEU A 71 9.68 -3.44 -3.10
C LEU A 71 9.59 -4.98 -2.95
N LEU A 72 8.62 -5.62 -3.59
CA LEU A 72 8.33 -7.06 -3.43
C LEU A 72 8.66 -7.92 -4.67
N SER A 73 9.24 -7.36 -5.74
CA SER A 73 9.57 -8.13 -6.96
C SER A 73 10.93 -8.84 -6.93
N PHE A 74 11.74 -8.67 -5.88
CA PHE A 74 13.14 -9.13 -5.86
C PHE A 74 13.43 -10.37 -4.97
N ILE A 75 12.42 -11.11 -4.48
CA ILE A 75 12.67 -12.19 -3.51
C ILE A 75 12.26 -13.61 -3.97
N ASP A 76 11.66 -13.79 -5.15
CA ASP A 76 11.10 -15.12 -5.53
C ASP A 76 11.83 -15.90 -6.63
N ASP A 77 13.09 -15.59 -6.96
CA ASP A 77 13.88 -16.44 -7.86
C ASP A 77 15.32 -16.60 -7.38
N GLU A 78 15.63 -17.65 -6.62
CA GLU A 78 16.87 -18.44 -6.77
C GLU A 78 16.68 -19.84 -6.13
N GLU A 79 16.14 -20.79 -6.91
CA GLU A 79 16.43 -22.21 -6.71
C GLU A 79 17.52 -22.66 -7.69
N ASP A 80 18.55 -23.28 -7.12
CA ASP A 80 19.73 -23.89 -7.75
C ASP A 80 19.44 -24.69 -9.04
N SER A 81 20.19 -24.41 -10.11
CA SER A 81 20.78 -25.50 -10.91
C SER A 81 22.05 -25.07 -11.66
N ASP A 82 23.14 -25.75 -11.31
CA ASP A 82 24.41 -25.83 -12.05
C ASP A 82 24.21 -26.15 -13.54
N ARG A 83 24.86 -25.37 -14.43
CA ARG A 83 25.62 -25.92 -15.57
C ARG A 83 26.50 -24.89 -16.28
N SER A 84 27.69 -25.38 -16.59
CA SER A 84 28.90 -24.72 -17.06
C SER A 84 28.97 -24.41 -18.57
N GLU A 85 29.95 -23.55 -18.91
CA GLU A 85 30.57 -23.28 -20.24
C GLU A 85 29.79 -22.35 -21.18
N SER A 86 30.35 -21.40 -21.94
CA SER A 86 31.73 -20.98 -22.22
C SER A 86 31.68 -19.59 -22.91
N VAL A 87 32.73 -18.77 -22.74
CA VAL A 87 32.88 -17.46 -23.37
C VAL A 87 33.61 -17.58 -24.71
N SER A 88 33.07 -16.97 -25.77
CA SER A 88 33.77 -16.53 -26.99
C SER A 88 32.79 -15.69 -27.84
N HIS A 89 33.11 -14.65 -28.62
CA HIS A 89 34.25 -13.75 -28.77
C HIS A 89 33.90 -12.77 -29.91
N TRP A 90 34.15 -11.45 -29.72
CA TRP A 90 34.26 -10.38 -30.75
C TRP A 90 32.99 -10.05 -31.60
N ASP A 91 32.76 -8.85 -32.15
CA ASP A 91 33.60 -7.68 -32.36
C ASP A 91 32.77 -6.40 -32.65
N PHE A 92 33.42 -5.26 -32.38
CA PHE A 92 33.28 -3.90 -32.91
C PHE A 92 32.12 -3.47 -33.83
N SER A 93 31.51 -2.31 -33.54
CA SER A 93 31.81 -1.05 -34.27
C SER A 93 30.86 0.10 -33.87
N MET A 94 31.37 1.06 -33.08
CA MET A 94 30.81 2.42 -33.02
C MET A 94 31.14 3.18 -34.31
N LYS A 95 30.14 3.81 -34.92
CA LYS A 95 30.34 5.02 -35.74
C LYS A 95 29.44 6.14 -35.22
N SER A 96 30.12 7.21 -34.83
CA SER A 96 29.64 8.55 -34.49
C SER A 96 28.81 9.18 -35.60
N GLN A 97 27.78 9.94 -35.22
CA GLN A 97 27.66 11.34 -35.65
C GLN A 97 27.18 12.22 -34.49
N ASN A 98 27.94 13.31 -34.30
CA ASN A 98 27.69 14.48 -33.46
C ASN A 98 26.38 15.19 -33.82
N GLU A 99 25.75 15.80 -32.82
CA GLU A 99 25.49 17.25 -32.81
C GLU A 99 25.24 17.73 -31.36
N SER A 100 26.00 18.73 -30.93
CA SER A 100 25.96 19.41 -29.64
C SER A 100 24.89 20.51 -29.57
N PRO A 101 24.47 20.92 -28.36
CA PRO A 101 24.36 22.34 -28.06
C PRO A 101 25.22 22.72 -26.85
N SER A 102 26.04 23.73 -27.08
CA SER A 102 26.89 24.43 -26.12
C SER A 102 26.04 25.06 -25.00
N GLY A 103 26.19 24.55 -23.77
CA GLY A 103 25.61 25.15 -22.57
C GLY A 103 26.71 25.72 -21.67
N LEU A 104 26.62 27.00 -21.33
CA LEU A 104 27.37 27.59 -20.22
C LEU A 104 26.72 27.13 -18.91
N TYR A 105 27.50 26.53 -18.01
CA TYR A 105 27.06 26.05 -16.70
C TYR A 105 27.32 27.12 -15.64
N SER A 106 26.28 27.67 -15.02
CA SER A 106 26.41 28.74 -14.03
C SER A 106 26.42 28.22 -12.60
N CYS A 107 27.33 28.75 -11.77
CA CYS A 107 27.40 28.47 -10.35
C CYS A 107 26.20 29.07 -9.62
N PRO A 108 25.40 28.26 -8.90
CA PRO A 108 24.19 28.72 -8.21
C PRO A 108 24.47 29.57 -6.97
N ILE A 109 25.73 29.69 -6.54
CA ILE A 109 26.13 30.37 -5.31
C ILE A 109 26.67 31.79 -5.57
N CYS A 110 27.36 32.00 -6.70
CA CYS A 110 27.92 33.33 -7.05
C CYS A 110 27.76 33.77 -8.52
N ALA A 111 26.92 33.07 -9.29
CA ALA A 111 26.56 33.40 -10.67
C ALA A 111 27.72 33.43 -11.71
N GLN A 112 28.89 32.86 -11.39
CA GLN A 112 29.97 32.65 -12.37
C GLN A 112 29.62 31.52 -13.35
N SER A 113 29.99 31.64 -14.63
CA SER A 113 29.63 30.67 -15.67
C SER A 113 30.84 29.96 -16.26
N PHE A 114 30.71 28.66 -16.49
CA PHE A 114 31.78 27.73 -16.87
C PHE A 114 31.39 26.94 -18.12
N HIS A 115 32.37 26.49 -18.89
CA HIS A 115 32.13 25.82 -20.18
C HIS A 115 31.97 24.31 -20.06
N ASN A 116 32.23 23.74 -18.88
CA ASN A 116 32.09 22.33 -18.58
C ASN A 116 31.77 22.11 -17.09
N THR A 117 31.22 20.94 -16.77
CA THR A 117 30.83 20.54 -15.42
C THR A 117 32.00 20.34 -14.43
N PRO A 118 33.16 19.78 -14.82
CA PRO A 118 34.31 19.64 -13.90
C PRO A 118 34.86 20.96 -13.36
N ASP A 119 34.93 22.00 -14.20
CA ASP A 119 35.42 23.32 -13.78
C ASP A 119 34.45 24.01 -12.83
N LEU A 120 33.14 23.80 -13.02
CA LEU A 120 32.11 24.26 -12.08
C LEU A 120 32.20 23.55 -10.72
N GLU A 121 32.40 22.23 -10.71
CA GLU A 121 32.59 21.46 -9.47
C GLU A 121 33.84 21.90 -8.71
N LEU A 122 34.95 22.11 -9.42
CA LEU A 122 36.18 22.61 -8.83
C LEU A 122 35.98 24.02 -8.24
N HIS A 123 35.30 24.91 -8.96
CA HIS A 123 34.97 26.24 -8.47
C HIS A 123 34.13 26.20 -7.17
N VAL A 124 33.09 25.36 -7.12
CA VAL A 124 32.23 25.24 -5.92
C VAL A 124 33.02 24.72 -4.72
N ASN A 125 33.91 23.76 -4.94
CA ASN A 125 34.71 23.14 -3.87
C ASN A 125 35.84 24.04 -3.35
N ILE A 126 36.26 25.05 -4.12
CA ILE A 126 37.31 26.00 -3.73
C ILE A 126 36.72 27.29 -3.16
N GLU A 127 35.79 27.94 -3.87
CA GLU A 127 35.32 29.30 -3.56
C GLU A 127 34.12 29.32 -2.60
N HIS A 128 33.35 28.22 -2.50
CA HIS A 128 32.17 28.10 -1.62
C HIS A 128 32.36 27.07 -0.51
N LYS A 129 33.62 26.80 -0.16
CA LYS A 129 34.04 25.82 0.85
C LYS A 129 33.38 26.07 2.22
N ASP A 130 33.09 27.32 2.54
CA ASP A 130 32.52 27.74 3.82
C ASP A 130 31.01 27.42 3.97
N ILE A 131 30.33 27.00 2.91
CA ILE A 131 28.88 26.70 2.91
C ILE A 131 28.61 25.19 3.11
N LEU A 132 29.62 24.33 2.97
CA LEU A 132 29.46 22.86 2.95
C LEU A 132 29.93 22.13 4.22
N SER A 133 30.05 22.78 5.39
CA SER A 133 30.45 22.06 6.62
C SER A 133 29.89 22.67 7.92
N PRO A 134 29.21 21.89 8.80
CA PRO A 134 28.85 22.34 10.14
C PRO A 134 29.96 22.05 11.17
N THR A 135 30.62 23.13 11.61
CA THR A 135 31.17 23.44 12.95
C THR A 135 32.45 22.74 13.48
N LYS A 136 33.52 23.54 13.70
CA LYS A 136 34.02 23.90 15.06
C LYS A 136 35.02 25.07 15.07
N TYR A 137 34.85 25.88 16.12
CA TYR A 137 35.37 27.21 16.51
C TYR A 137 36.89 27.48 16.55
N ASN A 138 37.22 28.74 16.20
CA ASN A 138 38.20 29.72 16.73
C ASN A 138 39.68 29.35 16.98
N GLN A 139 40.58 30.07 16.30
CA GLN A 139 41.48 31.11 16.85
C GLN A 139 42.38 31.72 15.75
N GLU A 140 42.33 33.05 15.56
CA GLU A 140 43.42 33.86 14.98
C GLU A 140 44.59 33.98 16.00
N PRO A 141 45.83 34.46 15.69
CA PRO A 141 46.25 35.27 14.53
C PRO A 141 47.65 34.95 13.91
N GLU A 142 47.89 35.60 12.76
CA GLU A 142 49.15 36.20 12.28
C GLU A 142 50.44 35.38 12.04
N GLN A 143 50.87 35.45 10.76
CA GLN A 143 52.23 35.66 10.24
C GLN A 143 53.35 34.69 10.63
N VAL A 144 53.99 34.07 9.63
CA VAL A 144 55.42 34.22 9.29
C VAL A 144 55.78 33.29 8.13
N GLU A 145 56.52 33.84 7.17
CA GLU A 145 57.06 33.20 5.98
C GLU A 145 57.97 31.98 6.25
N LYS A 146 58.10 31.14 5.20
CA LYS A 146 59.28 30.35 4.78
C LYS A 146 59.50 28.91 5.32
N MET A 147 59.62 28.04 4.31
CA MET A 147 60.51 26.87 4.19
C MET A 147 60.03 25.52 4.76
N CYS A 148 59.29 24.77 3.94
CA CYS A 148 58.98 23.36 4.22
C CYS A 148 60.10 22.44 3.70
N ASN A 149 61.04 22.10 4.58
CA ASN A 149 62.05 21.04 4.37
C ASN A 149 61.59 19.74 5.05
N ILE A 150 60.43 19.23 4.63
CA ILE A 150 59.78 18.04 5.20
C ILE A 150 59.53 17.05 4.07
N CYS A 151 59.96 15.80 4.25
CA CYS A 151 59.64 14.74 3.31
C CYS A 151 58.16 14.34 3.45
N PRO A 152 57.34 14.38 2.38
CA PRO A 152 55.91 14.08 2.46
C PRO A 152 55.59 12.57 2.63
N ILE A 153 56.59 11.69 2.47
CA ILE A 153 56.40 10.24 2.53
C ILE A 153 56.66 9.71 3.95
N CYS A 154 57.73 10.17 4.61
CA CYS A 154 58.12 9.69 5.94
C CYS A 154 58.08 10.77 7.03
N CYS A 155 57.65 11.99 6.69
CA CYS A 155 57.56 13.14 7.59
C CYS A 155 58.87 13.51 8.30
N MET A 156 60.02 13.05 7.80
CA MET A 156 61.32 13.46 8.32
C MET A 156 61.57 14.94 8.06
N THR A 157 62.09 15.61 9.07
CA THR A 157 62.43 17.04 9.05
C THR A 157 63.95 17.19 9.25
N ASN A 158 64.51 18.34 8.85
CA ASN A 158 65.94 18.72 8.89
C ASN A 158 66.75 18.51 7.59
N PHE A 159 66.13 18.62 6.41
CA PHE A 159 66.90 18.78 5.17
C PHE A 159 67.46 20.21 5.08
N LYS A 160 68.76 20.33 4.78
CA LYS A 160 69.44 21.63 4.76
C LYS A 160 69.23 22.38 3.45
N THR A 161 68.97 21.67 2.36
CA THR A 161 68.68 22.20 1.02
C THR A 161 67.53 21.41 0.38
N THR A 162 66.84 22.03 -0.59
CA THR A 162 65.78 21.40 -1.39
C THR A 162 66.31 20.22 -2.23
N GLU A 163 67.60 20.24 -2.56
CA GLU A 163 68.30 19.21 -3.33
C GLU A 163 68.54 17.94 -2.50
N ASP A 164 68.91 18.08 -1.22
CA ASP A 164 69.04 16.96 -0.27
C ASP A 164 67.68 16.28 0.00
N LEU A 165 66.60 17.08 0.04
CA LEU A 165 65.24 16.57 0.14
C LEU A 165 64.84 15.79 -1.12
N GLY A 166 65.21 16.29 -2.32
CA GLY A 166 65.01 15.59 -3.59
C GLY A 166 65.72 14.24 -3.65
N LEU A 167 67.00 14.20 -3.28
CA LEU A 167 67.78 12.95 -3.23
C LEU A 167 67.23 11.95 -2.21
N HIS A 168 66.76 12.42 -1.06
CA HIS A 168 66.10 11.56 -0.08
C HIS A 168 64.76 11.01 -0.58
N ILE A 169 63.96 11.83 -1.27
CA ILE A 169 62.72 11.37 -1.91
C ILE A 169 63.03 10.32 -2.98
N GLU A 170 64.07 10.52 -3.79
CA GLU A 170 64.51 9.53 -4.77
C GLU A 170 65.00 8.22 -4.13
N ASP A 171 65.54 8.23 -2.90
CA ASP A 171 65.90 7.00 -2.18
C ASP A 171 64.67 6.15 -1.80
N HIS A 172 63.52 6.78 -1.52
CA HIS A 172 62.24 6.05 -1.36
C HIS A 172 61.79 5.35 -2.65
N PHE A 173 62.13 5.90 -3.82
CA PHE A 173 61.81 5.29 -5.11
C PHE A 173 62.89 4.32 -5.63
N ASN A 174 64.15 4.53 -5.24
CA ASN A 174 65.32 3.76 -5.70
C ASN A 174 65.72 2.61 -4.77
N GLN A 175 65.17 2.53 -3.55
CA GLN A 175 65.18 1.28 -2.80
C GLN A 175 64.33 0.24 -3.55
N LYS A 176 64.96 -0.43 -4.51
CA LYS A 176 64.57 -1.75 -5.00
C LYS A 176 64.62 -2.70 -3.80
N VAL A 177 63.56 -2.73 -3.01
CA VAL A 177 63.29 -3.84 -2.11
C VAL A 177 62.98 -5.02 -3.01
N ILE A 178 64.02 -5.82 -3.18
CA ILE A 178 63.98 -7.21 -3.64
C ILE A 178 62.89 -7.90 -2.81
N THR A 179 61.81 -8.27 -3.49
CA THR A 179 60.70 -9.09 -3.00
C THR A 179 61.22 -10.40 -2.40
N PRO A 180 60.63 -10.84 -1.28
CA PRO A 180 59.77 -12.01 -1.40
C PRO A 180 58.62 -11.94 -0.40
N LEU A 181 57.39 -11.80 -0.91
CA LEU A 181 56.22 -12.57 -0.53
C LEU A 181 55.09 -12.04 -1.42
N THR A 182 54.30 -12.97 -1.94
CA THR A 182 52.99 -12.82 -2.60
C THR A 182 52.22 -11.59 -2.11
N PRO A 183 51.29 -10.97 -2.88
CA PRO A 183 50.30 -10.05 -2.29
C PRO A 183 49.82 -10.73 -1.03
N ASP A 184 50.10 -10.17 0.15
CA ASP A 184 50.00 -10.95 1.38
C ASP A 184 48.54 -11.36 1.45
N VAL A 185 48.26 -12.63 1.13
CA VAL A 185 46.91 -13.17 1.02
C VAL A 185 46.18 -12.90 2.33
N SER A 186 46.92 -12.67 3.42
CA SER A 186 46.46 -12.16 4.71
C SER A 186 45.87 -10.74 4.67
N CYS A 187 46.53 -9.74 4.07
CA CYS A 187 46.05 -8.35 4.04
C CYS A 187 44.86 -8.20 3.08
N ASP A 188 44.92 -8.81 1.91
CA ASP A 188 43.79 -8.89 0.98
C ASP A 188 42.65 -9.73 1.57
N ARG A 189 42.93 -10.82 2.31
CA ARG A 189 41.91 -11.55 3.11
C ARG A 189 41.26 -10.66 4.15
N LEU A 190 42.05 -9.85 4.86
CA LEU A 190 41.54 -9.02 5.95
C LEU A 190 40.66 -7.92 5.38
N LEU A 191 41.07 -7.29 4.27
CA LEU A 191 40.24 -6.34 3.56
C LEU A 191 38.97 -7.00 3.00
N ALA A 192 39.09 -8.17 2.36
CA ALA A 192 37.94 -8.93 1.84
C ALA A 192 36.96 -9.32 2.96
N ARG A 193 37.46 -9.75 4.14
CA ARG A 193 36.63 -10.04 5.32
C ARG A 193 35.96 -8.80 5.89
N GLU A 194 36.64 -7.66 5.90
CA GLU A 194 36.07 -6.40 6.38
C GLU A 194 35.00 -5.87 5.42
N ILE A 195 35.22 -5.99 4.10
CA ILE A 195 34.21 -5.68 3.08
C ILE A 195 33.00 -6.61 3.23
N GLU A 196 33.22 -7.93 3.33
CA GLU A 196 32.15 -8.91 3.54
C GLU A 196 31.35 -8.62 4.83
N LYS A 197 32.04 -8.23 5.91
CA LYS A 197 31.40 -7.86 7.17
C LYS A 197 30.57 -6.58 7.04
N LYS A 198 31.09 -5.55 6.36
CA LYS A 198 30.36 -4.31 6.08
C LYS A 198 29.16 -4.54 5.17
N ASP A 199 29.31 -5.37 4.14
CA ASP A 199 28.21 -5.73 3.25
C ASP A 199 27.11 -6.50 3.99
N LYS A 200 27.48 -7.45 4.86
CA LYS A 200 26.53 -8.15 5.74
C LYS A 200 25.84 -7.18 6.71
N GLU A 201 26.56 -6.21 7.27
CA GLU A 201 25.99 -5.20 8.16
C GLU A 201 25.03 -4.25 7.42
N MET A 202 25.40 -3.81 6.21
CA MET A 202 24.52 -3.01 5.35
C MET A 202 23.26 -3.78 4.94
N ARG A 203 23.38 -5.06 4.57
CA ARG A 203 22.21 -5.91 4.27
C ARG A 203 21.32 -6.05 5.50
N ARG A 204 21.89 -6.35 6.67
CA ARG A 204 21.14 -6.44 7.92
C ARG A 204 20.41 -5.13 8.27
N LEU A 205 21.04 -3.98 8.07
CA LEU A 205 20.41 -2.67 8.31
C LEU A 205 19.28 -2.40 7.31
N ARG A 206 19.43 -2.77 6.04
CA ARG A 206 18.37 -2.70 5.03
C ARG A 206 17.20 -3.60 5.38
N GLU A 207 17.45 -4.88 5.65
CA GLU A 207 16.43 -5.86 6.07
C GLU A 207 15.69 -5.39 7.32
N GLN A 208 16.41 -4.86 8.31
CA GLN A 208 15.79 -4.32 9.52
C GLN A 208 14.89 -3.11 9.21
N HIS A 209 15.34 -2.20 8.35
CA HIS A 209 14.55 -1.04 7.96
C HIS A 209 13.30 -1.43 7.14
N GLU A 210 13.45 -2.35 6.19
CA GLU A 210 12.34 -2.91 5.40
C GLU A 210 11.33 -3.62 6.30
N PHE A 211 11.80 -4.41 7.28
CA PHE A 211 10.92 -5.05 8.26
C PHE A 211 10.15 -4.05 9.12
N GLU A 212 10.78 -2.95 9.53
CA GLU A 212 10.12 -1.87 10.27
C GLU A 212 9.05 -1.17 9.41
N LEU A 213 9.33 -0.91 8.13
CA LEU A 213 8.36 -0.33 7.19
C LEU A 213 7.16 -1.26 6.95
N LEU A 214 7.40 -2.55 6.73
CA LEU A 214 6.33 -3.55 6.58
C LEU A 214 5.48 -3.63 7.85
N ARG A 215 6.11 -3.65 9.04
CA ARG A 215 5.35 -3.64 10.29
C ARG A 215 4.45 -2.41 10.42
N ALA A 216 4.92 -1.23 10.02
CA ALA A 216 4.11 -0.02 10.03
C ALA A 216 2.96 -0.06 9.01
N GLN A 217 3.20 -0.60 7.81
CA GLN A 217 2.21 -0.75 6.74
C GLN A 217 1.04 -1.65 7.17
N TYR A 218 1.35 -2.82 7.74
CA TYR A 218 0.34 -3.79 8.20
C TYR A 218 -0.20 -3.48 9.61
N GLY A 219 0.21 -2.39 10.25
CA GLY A 219 -0.20 -2.00 11.61
C GLY A 219 0.35 -2.91 12.73
N MET A 220 1.41 -3.66 12.44
CA MET A 220 2.11 -4.60 13.33
C MET A 220 3.23 -3.93 14.16
N ASP A 221 3.38 -2.62 14.08
CA ASP A 221 4.31 -1.82 14.87
C ASP A 221 3.83 -1.58 16.31
N ASN A 222 2.55 -1.80 16.58
CA ASN A 222 1.86 -1.44 17.83
C ASN A 222 1.87 0.08 18.11
N GLU A 223 2.02 0.89 17.07
CA GLU A 223 1.98 2.35 17.17
C GLU A 223 0.65 2.89 16.66
N GLY A 224 0.04 3.77 17.46
CA GLY A 224 -1.26 4.34 17.15
C GLY A 224 -2.43 3.37 17.33
N ASN A 225 -3.59 3.94 17.62
CA ASN A 225 -4.84 3.22 17.69
C ASN A 225 -5.96 4.00 17.03
N PHE A 226 -7.10 3.32 16.80
CA PHE A 226 -8.29 3.90 16.16
C PHE A 226 -8.67 5.27 16.76
N LYS A 227 -8.63 5.41 18.09
CA LYS A 227 -9.02 6.63 18.79
C LYS A 227 -8.01 7.76 18.60
N GLU A 228 -6.72 7.49 18.75
CA GLU A 228 -5.66 8.48 18.53
C GLU A 228 -5.65 8.97 17.08
N GLN A 229 -5.72 8.05 16.12
CA GLN A 229 -5.79 8.37 14.70
C GLN A 229 -7.03 9.22 14.39
N SER A 230 -8.20 8.87 14.96
CA SER A 230 -9.43 9.66 14.81
C SER A 230 -9.21 11.11 15.23
N LEU A 231 -8.66 11.33 16.44
CA LEU A 231 -8.45 12.67 16.98
C LEU A 231 -7.44 13.47 16.13
N THR A 232 -6.29 12.87 15.79
CA THR A 232 -5.27 13.53 14.97
C THR A 232 -5.78 13.90 13.59
N ASN A 233 -6.49 13.00 12.91
CA ASN A 233 -7.02 13.27 11.58
C ASN A 233 -8.17 14.27 11.60
N MET A 234 -9.05 14.23 12.61
CA MET A 234 -10.07 15.26 12.80
C MET A 234 -9.45 16.64 13.08
N GLN A 235 -8.39 16.72 13.89
CA GLN A 235 -7.66 17.98 14.11
C GLN A 235 -7.09 18.53 12.81
N ARG A 236 -6.47 17.68 11.99
CA ARG A 236 -5.96 18.07 10.65
C ARG A 236 -7.08 18.59 9.76
N ALA A 237 -8.25 17.96 9.75
CA ALA A 237 -9.41 18.40 8.97
C ALA A 237 -9.96 19.77 9.44
N VAL A 238 -9.89 20.06 10.75
CA VAL A 238 -10.19 21.40 11.27
C VAL A 238 -9.18 22.42 10.77
N TYR A 239 -7.89 22.08 10.78
CA TYR A 239 -6.84 22.97 10.29
C TYR A 239 -6.91 23.22 8.78
N SER A 240 -7.33 22.23 7.98
CA SER A 240 -7.52 22.39 6.53
C SER A 240 -8.84 23.08 6.15
N GLY A 241 -9.74 23.31 7.11
CA GLY A 241 -11.04 23.91 6.88
C GLY A 241 -12.11 22.95 6.33
N GLU A 242 -11.81 21.65 6.25
CA GLU A 242 -12.75 20.60 5.85
C GLU A 242 -13.78 20.27 6.96
N LEU A 243 -13.44 20.55 8.21
CA LEU A 243 -14.29 20.28 9.38
C LEU A 243 -14.46 21.52 10.25
N SER A 244 -15.69 21.84 10.64
CA SER A 244 -15.91 22.95 11.58
C SER A 244 -15.47 22.57 13.01
N VAL A 245 -15.13 23.57 13.82
CA VAL A 245 -14.80 23.34 15.24
C VAL A 245 -15.98 22.76 16.01
N ALA A 246 -17.21 23.12 15.65
CA ALA A 246 -18.40 22.57 16.27
C ALA A 246 -18.53 21.07 15.95
N ASP A 247 -18.43 20.70 14.67
CA ASP A 247 -18.51 19.31 14.21
C ASP A 247 -17.38 18.45 14.81
N TYR A 248 -16.19 19.03 15.00
CA TYR A 248 -15.08 18.36 15.69
C TYR A 248 -15.46 17.90 17.10
N TYR A 249 -16.09 18.77 17.90
CA TYR A 249 -16.49 18.41 19.26
C TYR A 249 -17.68 17.45 19.27
N GLU A 250 -18.63 17.58 18.35
CA GLU A 250 -19.75 16.65 18.20
C GLU A 250 -19.23 15.24 17.87
N ARG A 251 -18.41 15.10 16.83
CA ARG A 251 -17.78 13.83 16.46
C ARG A 251 -16.90 13.25 17.57
N GLN A 252 -16.24 14.09 18.36
CA GLN A 252 -15.46 13.63 19.51
C GLN A 252 -16.35 13.02 20.60
N ILE A 253 -17.56 13.53 20.81
CA ILE A 253 -18.54 12.98 21.75
C ILE A 253 -19.08 11.66 21.21
N GLU A 254 -19.48 11.61 19.93
CA GLU A 254 -19.97 10.41 19.24
C GLU A 254 -18.95 9.27 19.30
N LEU A 255 -17.69 9.55 18.93
CA LEU A 255 -16.58 8.59 19.03
C LEU A 255 -16.41 8.05 20.44
N ARG A 256 -16.48 8.92 21.46
CA ARG A 256 -16.36 8.50 22.86
C ARG A 256 -17.53 7.61 23.28
N MET A 257 -18.74 7.91 22.81
CA MET A 257 -19.94 7.11 23.08
C MET A 257 -19.84 5.74 22.40
N ALA A 258 -19.44 5.70 21.12
CA ALA A 258 -19.23 4.49 20.35
C ALA A 258 -18.20 3.57 21.00
N GLU A 259 -17.02 4.09 21.33
CA GLU A 259 -15.96 3.31 22.00
C GLU A 259 -16.37 2.81 23.39
N SER A 260 -17.19 3.58 24.11
CA SER A 260 -17.63 3.18 25.46
C SER A 260 -18.83 2.24 25.48
N SER A 261 -19.54 2.12 24.36
CA SER A 261 -20.70 1.24 24.19
C SER A 261 -20.41 0.03 23.30
N GLY A 262 -19.33 0.05 22.52
CA GLY A 262 -18.99 -0.94 21.50
C GLY A 262 -19.92 -0.92 20.28
N ILE A 263 -20.79 0.10 20.17
CA ILE A 263 -21.75 0.27 19.07
C ILE A 263 -21.19 1.30 18.09
N ASP A 264 -21.25 1.00 16.79
CA ASP A 264 -20.87 1.93 15.73
C ASP A 264 -21.81 3.14 15.70
N ASP A 265 -21.26 4.34 15.56
CA ASP A 265 -22.03 5.60 15.56
C ASP A 265 -22.87 5.81 14.28
N SER A 266 -22.72 4.96 13.27
CA SER A 266 -23.39 5.03 11.98
C SER A 266 -23.14 6.32 11.19
N SER A 267 -22.13 7.12 11.58
CA SER A 267 -21.77 8.38 10.91
C SER A 267 -21.28 8.17 9.47
N SER A 268 -20.74 6.97 9.18
CA SER A 268 -20.24 6.56 7.87
C SER A 268 -21.18 5.64 7.09
N CYS A 269 -22.41 5.44 7.57
CA CYS A 269 -23.35 4.48 6.99
C CYS A 269 -24.26 5.11 5.93
N THR A 270 -24.41 4.46 4.77
CA THR A 270 -25.41 4.81 3.75
C THR A 270 -26.40 3.65 3.57
N LYS A 271 -27.64 3.89 3.99
CA LYS A 271 -28.70 2.87 3.99
C LYS A 271 -29.43 2.75 2.66
N ASP A 272 -30.14 1.63 2.50
CA ASP A 272 -31.03 1.35 1.37
C ASP A 272 -30.31 1.41 0.00
N ILE A 273 -29.04 1.02 -0.04
CA ILE A 273 -28.21 1.20 -1.25
C ILE A 273 -28.61 0.23 -2.37
N VAL A 274 -29.05 -0.99 -2.02
CA VAL A 274 -29.41 -2.03 -2.99
C VAL A 274 -30.60 -1.61 -3.87
N PRO A 275 -31.75 -1.15 -3.34
CA PRO A 275 -32.84 -0.65 -4.19
C PRO A 275 -32.44 0.52 -5.10
N LEU A 276 -31.55 1.41 -4.63
CA LEU A 276 -31.05 2.53 -5.42
C LEU A 276 -30.22 2.03 -6.61
N ILE A 277 -29.21 1.19 -6.35
CA ILE A 277 -28.37 0.59 -7.40
C ILE A 277 -29.25 -0.16 -8.41
N MET A 278 -30.20 -0.96 -7.94
CA MET A 278 -31.12 -1.72 -8.78
C MET A 278 -31.94 -0.80 -9.70
N THR A 279 -32.42 0.34 -9.17
CA THR A 279 -33.19 1.33 -9.95
C THR A 279 -32.34 1.96 -11.05
N VAL A 280 -31.12 2.42 -10.72
CA VAL A 280 -30.21 3.06 -11.68
C VAL A 280 -29.75 2.04 -12.73
N SER A 281 -29.40 0.83 -12.30
CA SER A 281 -29.02 -0.29 -13.18
C SER A 281 -30.11 -0.61 -14.21
N ARG A 282 -31.38 -0.75 -13.79
CA ARG A 282 -32.52 -1.01 -14.70
C ARG A 282 -32.80 0.12 -15.68
N SER A 283 -32.37 1.34 -15.38
CA SER A 283 -32.48 2.47 -16.31
C SER A 283 -31.47 2.39 -17.47
N CYS A 284 -30.43 1.57 -17.34
CA CYS A 284 -29.42 1.38 -18.37
C CYS A 284 -29.92 0.44 -19.47
N THR A 285 -30.04 0.92 -20.70
CA THR A 285 -30.62 0.16 -21.83
C THR A 285 -29.77 -1.01 -22.31
N ASN A 286 -28.47 -1.02 -22.01
CA ASN A 286 -27.53 -2.08 -22.35
C ASN A 286 -27.51 -3.24 -21.34
N VAL A 287 -28.02 -3.02 -20.13
CA VAL A 287 -28.10 -4.06 -19.09
C VAL A 287 -29.25 -5.01 -19.45
N GLY A 288 -28.93 -6.30 -19.60
CA GLY A 288 -29.91 -7.35 -19.87
C GLY A 288 -30.54 -7.85 -18.58
N GLN A 289 -29.72 -8.09 -17.56
CA GLN A 289 -30.13 -8.58 -16.26
C GLN A 289 -29.25 -7.99 -15.15
N THR A 290 -29.85 -7.74 -13.99
CA THR A 290 -29.12 -7.38 -12.77
C THR A 290 -29.58 -8.31 -11.64
N LEU A 291 -28.63 -8.93 -10.97
CA LEU A 291 -28.86 -9.82 -9.83
C LEU A 291 -28.15 -9.22 -8.62
N MET A 292 -28.79 -9.19 -7.46
CA MET A 292 -28.25 -8.52 -6.28
C MET A 292 -28.50 -9.35 -5.02
N CYS A 293 -27.72 -9.05 -3.98
CA CYS A 293 -28.03 -9.46 -2.61
C CYS A 293 -29.37 -8.87 -2.16
N THR A 294 -29.98 -9.46 -1.12
CA THR A 294 -31.32 -9.05 -0.65
C THR A 294 -31.30 -7.63 -0.07
N THR A 295 -30.31 -7.33 0.76
CA THR A 295 -30.14 -6.01 1.39
C THR A 295 -28.71 -5.89 1.92
N VAL A 296 -28.18 -4.67 1.95
CA VAL A 296 -26.92 -4.33 2.61
C VAL A 296 -26.89 -2.81 2.80
N ASP A 297 -26.32 -2.37 3.91
CA ASP A 297 -25.96 -0.97 4.13
C ASP A 297 -24.47 -0.78 3.80
N HIS A 298 -24.12 0.35 3.18
CA HIS A 298 -22.73 0.70 2.93
C HIS A 298 -22.12 1.33 4.18
N TYR A 299 -20.88 0.96 4.51
CA TYR A 299 -20.09 1.56 5.60
C TYR A 299 -18.78 2.10 5.05
N GLY A 300 -18.62 3.42 5.09
CA GLY A 300 -17.39 4.11 4.70
C GLY A 300 -16.35 4.18 5.82
N SER A 301 -15.10 4.42 5.44
CA SER A 301 -13.99 4.66 6.35
C SER A 301 -14.15 6.02 7.02
N THR A 302 -13.88 6.09 8.32
CA THR A 302 -13.86 7.35 9.08
C THR A 302 -12.42 7.83 9.30
N TYR A 303 -12.26 8.98 9.96
CA TYR A 303 -10.94 9.49 10.33
C TYR A 303 -10.10 8.51 11.16
N GLY A 304 -10.73 7.60 11.90
CA GLY A 304 -10.05 6.62 12.76
C GLY A 304 -9.49 5.41 12.05
N ASP A 305 -10.07 5.04 10.91
CA ASP A 305 -9.79 3.78 10.23
C ASP A 305 -9.40 3.93 8.76
N LYS A 306 -9.38 5.16 8.23
CA LYS A 306 -8.85 5.43 6.89
C LYS A 306 -7.42 4.90 6.77
N GLY A 307 -7.20 4.05 5.76
CA GLY A 307 -5.90 3.43 5.45
C GLY A 307 -5.68 2.03 6.04
N TRP A 308 -6.59 1.49 6.87
CA TRP A 308 -6.43 0.14 7.44
C TRP A 308 -7.75 -0.57 7.79
N GLY A 309 -8.86 0.18 7.87
CA GLY A 309 -10.16 -0.30 8.35
C GLY A 309 -10.98 -1.13 7.37
N CYS A 310 -10.53 -1.30 6.12
CA CYS A 310 -11.37 -1.84 5.05
C CYS A 310 -11.96 -3.22 5.40
N GLY A 311 -11.17 -4.12 5.99
CA GLY A 311 -11.65 -5.44 6.38
C GLY A 311 -12.78 -5.39 7.41
N TYR A 312 -12.68 -4.49 8.40
CA TYR A 312 -13.72 -4.30 9.41
C TYR A 312 -14.97 -3.64 8.84
N ARG A 313 -14.83 -2.65 7.95
CA ARG A 313 -15.97 -2.00 7.29
C ARG A 313 -16.72 -2.94 6.36
N ASN A 314 -16.02 -3.77 5.59
CA ASN A 314 -16.66 -4.82 4.80
C ASN A 314 -17.32 -5.88 5.69
N MET A 315 -16.75 -6.21 6.84
CA MET A 315 -17.43 -7.05 7.83
C MET A 315 -18.73 -6.38 8.32
N GLN A 316 -18.73 -5.08 8.65
CA GLN A 316 -19.95 -4.35 9.00
C GLN A 316 -21.00 -4.39 7.87
N MET A 317 -20.59 -4.25 6.61
CA MET A 317 -21.49 -4.40 5.46
C MET A 317 -22.09 -5.81 5.40
N MET A 318 -21.27 -6.87 5.52
CA MET A 318 -21.77 -8.25 5.59
C MET A 318 -22.78 -8.43 6.73
N LEU A 319 -22.45 -7.96 7.94
CA LEU A 319 -23.30 -8.05 9.11
C LEU A 319 -24.61 -7.27 8.95
N SER A 320 -24.58 -6.11 8.29
CA SER A 320 -25.77 -5.28 8.07
C SER A 320 -26.85 -6.04 7.31
N SER A 321 -26.47 -6.81 6.29
CA SER A 321 -27.37 -7.68 5.54
C SER A 321 -28.05 -8.70 6.45
N LEU A 322 -27.25 -9.39 7.26
CA LEU A 322 -27.68 -10.47 8.14
C LEU A 322 -28.61 -10.00 9.26
N LEU A 323 -28.50 -8.73 9.70
CA LEU A 323 -29.40 -8.16 10.71
C LEU A 323 -30.87 -8.14 10.25
N HIS A 324 -31.13 -8.12 8.94
CA HIS A 324 -32.48 -8.14 8.37
C HIS A 324 -33.10 -9.55 8.25
N HIS A 325 -32.34 -10.61 8.52
CA HIS A 325 -32.82 -11.98 8.47
C HIS A 325 -33.01 -12.53 9.90
N THR A 326 -34.21 -13.04 10.21
CA THR A 326 -34.57 -13.44 11.59
C THR A 326 -33.61 -14.47 12.19
N GLY A 327 -33.26 -15.52 11.42
CA GLY A 327 -32.36 -16.57 11.88
C GLY A 327 -30.92 -16.08 12.09
N TYR A 328 -30.42 -15.19 11.22
CA TYR A 328 -29.05 -14.68 11.35
C TYR A 328 -28.96 -13.61 12.45
N ASN A 329 -29.99 -12.75 12.58
CA ASN A 329 -30.07 -11.75 13.64
C ASN A 329 -29.94 -12.39 15.04
N GLU A 330 -30.57 -13.54 15.26
CA GLU A 330 -30.44 -14.26 16.53
C GLU A 330 -28.99 -14.71 16.81
N GLN A 331 -28.30 -15.23 15.79
CA GLN A 331 -26.90 -15.61 15.91
C GLN A 331 -26.00 -14.40 16.15
N LEU A 332 -26.21 -13.32 15.39
CA LEU A 332 -25.46 -12.07 15.56
C LEU A 332 -25.67 -11.45 16.94
N TYR A 333 -26.85 -11.59 17.54
CA TYR A 333 -27.11 -11.05 18.87
C TYR A 333 -26.23 -11.71 19.96
N LYS A 334 -25.78 -12.96 19.73
CA LYS A 334 -24.88 -13.66 20.65
C LYS A 334 -23.53 -12.98 20.79
N GLN A 335 -23.09 -12.19 19.80
CA GLN A 335 -21.85 -11.40 19.87
C GLN A 335 -21.86 -10.38 21.03
N TRP A 336 -23.05 -9.99 21.50
CA TRP A 336 -23.21 -9.04 22.60
C TRP A 336 -23.19 -9.75 23.96
N VAL A 337 -23.64 -11.00 24.01
CA VAL A 337 -23.53 -11.87 25.19
C VAL A 337 -22.07 -12.30 25.40
N VAL A 338 -21.43 -12.65 24.29
CA VAL A 338 -20.01 -12.97 24.19
C VAL A 338 -19.18 -11.72 24.48
N GLY A 339 -18.31 -11.73 25.49
CA GLY A 339 -17.55 -10.55 25.93
C GLY A 339 -18.26 -9.66 26.97
N GLY A 340 -19.47 -10.04 27.40
CA GLY A 340 -20.20 -9.42 28.51
C GLY A 340 -20.95 -8.11 28.14
N PRO A 341 -22.01 -7.76 28.87
CA PRO A 341 -22.78 -6.54 28.65
C PRO A 341 -21.92 -5.30 28.91
N ILE A 342 -21.89 -4.38 27.96
CA ILE A 342 -21.17 -3.11 28.09
C ILE A 342 -22.01 -2.18 28.96
N ARG A 343 -21.51 -1.86 30.17
CA ARG A 343 -22.23 -1.07 31.21
C ARG A 343 -23.52 -1.72 31.73
N GLY A 344 -23.67 -3.04 31.64
CA GLY A 344 -24.81 -3.77 32.22
C GLY A 344 -26.10 -3.72 31.41
N GLU A 345 -26.12 -3.07 30.24
CA GLU A 345 -27.25 -3.04 29.32
C GLU A 345 -26.88 -3.75 28.01
N MET A 346 -27.84 -4.50 27.45
CA MET A 346 -27.68 -5.10 26.13
C MET A 346 -28.12 -4.12 25.05
N PRO A 347 -27.38 -4.03 23.94
CA PRO A 347 -27.76 -3.14 22.84
C PRO A 347 -28.99 -3.66 22.09
N SER A 348 -29.52 -2.79 21.22
CA SER A 348 -30.61 -3.15 20.30
C SER A 348 -30.20 -4.33 19.41
N ARG A 349 -31.17 -5.16 19.01
CA ARG A 349 -30.99 -6.22 18.00
C ARG A 349 -30.59 -5.69 16.63
N SER A 350 -30.75 -4.38 16.39
CA SER A 350 -30.32 -3.68 15.18
C SER A 350 -28.99 -2.95 15.34
N ALA A 351 -28.31 -3.07 16.48
CA ALA A 351 -27.05 -2.37 16.73
C ALA A 351 -25.91 -3.01 15.94
N MET A 352 -25.09 -2.18 15.30
CA MET A 352 -23.87 -2.60 14.61
C MET A 352 -22.67 -2.50 15.56
N PRO A 353 -21.81 -3.54 15.70
CA PRO A 353 -20.56 -3.42 16.44
C PRO A 353 -19.60 -2.38 15.84
N SER A 354 -18.94 -1.61 16.69
CA SER A 354 -17.82 -0.74 16.29
C SER A 354 -16.59 -1.57 15.89
N ILE A 355 -15.62 -0.95 15.21
CA ILE A 355 -14.35 -1.61 14.86
C ILE A 355 -13.65 -2.18 16.10
N SER A 356 -13.55 -1.40 17.17
CA SER A 356 -12.99 -1.85 18.45
C SER A 356 -13.71 -3.07 19.02
N ARG A 357 -15.04 -3.16 18.84
CA ARG A 357 -15.82 -4.33 19.26
C ARG A 357 -15.56 -5.55 18.38
N LEU A 358 -15.45 -5.36 17.06
CA LEU A 358 -15.07 -6.44 16.13
C LEU A 358 -13.68 -6.99 16.45
N GLN A 359 -12.70 -6.13 16.76
CA GLN A 359 -11.36 -6.54 17.19
C GLN A 359 -11.42 -7.44 18.43
N GLN A 360 -12.18 -7.04 19.45
CA GLN A 360 -12.38 -7.84 20.66
C GLN A 360 -13.09 -9.18 20.37
N HIS A 361 -14.05 -9.20 19.45
CA HIS A 361 -14.76 -10.41 19.08
C HIS A 361 -13.83 -11.41 18.38
N ILE A 362 -12.96 -10.93 17.49
CA ILE A 362 -11.92 -11.77 16.86
C ILE A 362 -10.99 -12.36 17.92
N GLU A 363 -10.46 -11.55 18.85
CA GLU A 363 -9.62 -12.03 19.95
C GLU A 363 -10.33 -13.06 20.82
N TRP A 364 -11.62 -12.84 21.13
CA TRP A 364 -12.41 -13.82 21.87
C TRP A 364 -12.56 -15.14 21.09
N ALA A 365 -12.82 -15.08 19.79
CA ALA A 365 -12.97 -16.26 18.94
C ALA A 365 -11.66 -17.06 18.87
N TRP A 366 -10.51 -16.39 18.77
CA TRP A 366 -9.19 -17.02 18.92
C TRP A 366 -9.04 -17.72 20.26
N GLY A 367 -9.48 -17.08 21.35
CA GLY A 367 -9.52 -17.70 22.68
C GLY A 367 -10.44 -18.93 22.80
N GLN A 368 -11.41 -19.09 21.88
CA GLN A 368 -12.23 -20.30 21.78
C GLN A 368 -11.63 -21.39 20.86
N GLY A 369 -10.45 -21.13 20.29
CA GLY A 369 -9.71 -22.04 19.42
C GLY A 369 -10.07 -21.94 17.93
N PHE A 370 -10.78 -20.89 17.50
CA PHE A 370 -10.93 -20.59 16.07
C PHE A 370 -9.63 -20.01 15.54
N ASP A 371 -9.20 -20.41 14.34
CA ASP A 371 -8.10 -19.81 13.59
C ASP A 371 -6.87 -19.43 14.42
N VAL A 372 -6.32 -20.42 15.13
CA VAL A 372 -5.09 -20.24 15.92
C VAL A 372 -3.89 -19.81 15.06
N GLN A 373 -3.88 -20.13 13.76
CA GLN A 373 -2.83 -19.71 12.84
C GLN A 373 -2.94 -18.22 12.51
N GLY A 374 -4.14 -17.71 12.19
CA GLY A 374 -4.36 -16.27 12.01
C GLY A 374 -4.09 -15.47 13.30
N CYS A 375 -4.45 -16.04 14.46
CA CYS A 375 -4.08 -15.49 15.77
C CYS A 375 -2.56 -15.30 15.90
N ASP A 376 -1.77 -16.34 15.60
CA ASP A 376 -0.31 -16.28 15.68
C ASP A 376 0.28 -15.28 14.67
N GLN A 377 -0.24 -15.25 13.44
CA GLN A 377 0.19 -14.29 12.39
C GLN A 377 0.00 -12.83 12.82
N LEU A 378 -1.08 -12.53 13.53
CA LEU A 378 -1.40 -11.18 14.01
C LEU A 378 -0.86 -10.91 15.43
N GLY A 379 -0.07 -11.82 15.99
CA GLY A 379 0.54 -11.68 17.31
C GLY A 379 -0.46 -11.72 18.47
N GLY A 380 -1.61 -12.37 18.27
CA GLY A 380 -2.62 -12.63 19.30
C GLY A 380 -3.36 -11.39 19.84
N LYS A 381 -3.27 -10.26 19.13
CA LYS A 381 -3.89 -8.99 19.58
C LYS A 381 -4.27 -8.10 18.41
N LEU A 382 -5.52 -7.67 18.38
CA LEU A 382 -6.08 -6.69 17.46
C LEU A 382 -6.64 -5.45 18.18
N PHE A 383 -7.19 -5.61 19.38
CA PHE A 383 -7.84 -4.53 20.09
C PHE A 383 -6.85 -3.37 20.34
N ASN A 384 -7.30 -2.17 19.99
CA ASN A 384 -6.52 -0.94 20.09
C ASN A 384 -5.25 -0.97 19.24
N THR A 385 -5.32 -1.59 18.06
CA THR A 385 -4.30 -1.56 17.01
C THR A 385 -4.91 -1.09 15.70
N ARG A 386 -4.05 -0.84 14.70
CA ARG A 386 -4.41 -0.53 13.31
C ARG A 386 -4.12 -1.69 12.36
N LYS A 387 -4.06 -2.92 12.89
CA LYS A 387 -3.72 -4.11 12.13
C LYS A 387 -4.77 -4.41 11.08
N TRP A 388 -4.28 -4.71 9.89
CA TRP A 388 -5.09 -5.16 8.78
C TRP A 388 -5.63 -6.56 9.11
N ILE A 389 -6.85 -6.82 8.65
CA ILE A 389 -7.48 -8.15 8.71
C ILE A 389 -7.87 -8.56 7.31
N GLY A 390 -8.00 -9.87 7.09
CA GLY A 390 -8.40 -10.45 5.82
C GLY A 390 -9.68 -11.27 5.91
N ALA A 391 -9.88 -12.11 4.90
CA ALA A 391 -11.01 -13.04 4.82
C ALA A 391 -11.03 -14.05 5.98
N THR A 392 -9.88 -14.44 6.51
CA THR A 392 -9.72 -15.40 7.62
C THR A 392 -10.36 -14.91 8.92
N GLU A 393 -10.16 -13.63 9.27
CA GLU A 393 -10.78 -13.04 10.46
C GLU A 393 -12.30 -12.89 10.29
N VAL A 394 -12.76 -12.62 9.06
CA VAL A 394 -14.21 -12.59 8.75
C VAL A 394 -14.84 -13.97 8.93
N VAL A 395 -14.21 -15.02 8.40
CA VAL A 395 -14.65 -16.40 8.61
C VAL A 395 -14.63 -16.77 10.09
N THR A 396 -13.60 -16.33 10.83
CA THR A 396 -13.47 -16.54 12.28
C THR A 396 -14.65 -15.95 13.04
N VAL A 397 -15.02 -14.69 12.77
CA VAL A 397 -16.17 -14.03 13.40
C VAL A 397 -17.47 -14.77 13.06
N LEU A 398 -17.74 -15.02 11.78
CA LEU A 398 -18.96 -15.69 11.33
C LEU A 398 -19.08 -17.11 11.92
N SER A 399 -17.99 -17.89 11.88
CA SER A 399 -17.97 -19.26 12.38
C SER A 399 -18.18 -19.33 13.89
N SER A 400 -17.54 -18.42 14.64
CA SER A 400 -17.72 -18.34 16.10
C SER A 400 -19.18 -18.06 16.50
N LEU A 401 -19.94 -17.39 15.64
CA LEU A 401 -21.36 -17.09 15.78
C LEU A 401 -22.28 -18.17 15.20
N ARG A 402 -21.76 -19.35 14.80
CA ARG A 402 -22.51 -20.43 14.14
C ARG A 402 -23.11 -20.02 12.79
N ILE A 403 -22.51 -19.05 12.11
CA ILE A 403 -22.87 -18.72 10.73
C ILE A 403 -21.95 -19.52 9.82
N ARG A 404 -22.54 -20.40 9.00
CA ARG A 404 -21.82 -21.19 8.02
C ARG A 404 -21.36 -20.27 6.90
N CYS A 405 -20.08 -20.30 6.58
CA CYS A 405 -19.52 -19.62 5.43
C CYS A 405 -18.48 -20.48 4.71
N GLU A 406 -18.26 -20.14 3.45
CA GLU A 406 -17.25 -20.74 2.59
C GLU A 406 -16.19 -19.69 2.26
N LEU A 407 -14.92 -20.09 2.34
CA LEU A 407 -13.77 -19.31 1.90
C LEU A 407 -13.32 -19.84 0.55
N ILE A 408 -13.44 -19.03 -0.49
CA ILE A 408 -13.04 -19.38 -1.85
C ILE A 408 -11.78 -18.58 -2.18
N ASP A 409 -10.74 -19.28 -2.62
CA ASP A 409 -9.41 -18.75 -2.86
C ASP A 409 -9.11 -18.83 -4.37
N PHE A 410 -9.19 -17.69 -5.04
CA PHE A 410 -8.77 -17.50 -6.43
C PHE A 410 -7.28 -17.15 -6.45
N HIS A 411 -6.43 -18.15 -6.15
CA HIS A 411 -5.00 -18.00 -5.87
C HIS A 411 -4.14 -17.51 -7.03
N ARG A 412 -4.67 -17.55 -8.26
CA ARG A 412 -4.00 -17.04 -9.46
C ARG A 412 -5.00 -16.65 -10.55
N PRO A 413 -4.63 -15.75 -11.48
CA PRO A 413 -5.46 -15.46 -12.64
C PRO A 413 -5.75 -16.71 -13.46
N THR A 414 -6.97 -16.80 -13.99
CA THR A 414 -7.42 -17.92 -14.83
C THR A 414 -7.47 -17.59 -16.32
N SER A 415 -7.09 -16.35 -16.68
CA SER A 415 -6.90 -15.91 -18.06
C SER A 415 -5.45 -15.47 -18.31
N ALA A 416 -4.98 -15.66 -19.55
CA ALA A 416 -3.67 -15.19 -20.01
C ALA A 416 -3.50 -13.65 -19.91
N SER A 417 -4.60 -12.90 -19.87
CA SER A 417 -4.59 -11.44 -19.69
C SER A 417 -4.37 -10.98 -18.24
N GLY A 418 -4.10 -11.90 -17.32
CA GLY A 418 -4.00 -11.62 -15.88
C GLY A 418 -5.34 -11.34 -15.20
N SER A 419 -6.46 -11.67 -15.85
CA SER A 419 -7.81 -11.50 -15.30
C SER A 419 -8.38 -12.79 -14.71
N HIS A 420 -9.49 -12.67 -13.99
CA HIS A 420 -10.12 -13.75 -13.24
C HIS A 420 -11.53 -14.10 -13.76
N PRO A 421 -11.69 -14.71 -14.95
CA PRO A 421 -13.00 -15.10 -15.45
C PRO A 421 -13.73 -16.10 -14.54
N GLU A 422 -13.01 -17.04 -13.92
CA GLU A 422 -13.60 -18.00 -12.97
C GLU A 422 -14.19 -17.32 -11.72
N LEU A 423 -13.60 -16.21 -11.26
CA LEU A 423 -14.17 -15.38 -10.19
C LEU A 423 -15.52 -14.80 -10.62
N PHE A 424 -15.59 -14.23 -11.82
CA PHE A 424 -16.81 -13.64 -12.36
C PHE A 424 -17.91 -14.68 -12.55
N ASN A 425 -17.55 -15.86 -13.08
CA ASN A 425 -18.48 -16.98 -13.26
C ASN A 425 -19.01 -17.48 -11.91
N TRP A 426 -18.13 -17.71 -10.93
CA TRP A 426 -18.53 -18.16 -9.60
C TRP A 426 -19.50 -17.17 -8.93
N VAL A 427 -19.21 -15.86 -9.02
CA VAL A 427 -20.06 -14.82 -8.45
C VAL A 427 -21.40 -14.73 -9.19
N LEU A 428 -21.39 -14.87 -10.52
CA LEU A 428 -22.62 -14.92 -11.32
C LEU A 428 -23.51 -16.10 -10.91
N GLU A 429 -22.94 -17.30 -10.80
CA GLU A 429 -23.64 -18.51 -10.35
C GLU A 429 -24.21 -18.33 -8.94
N TYR A 430 -23.43 -17.74 -8.02
CA TYR A 430 -23.88 -17.42 -6.68
C TYR A 430 -25.14 -16.54 -6.69
N PHE A 431 -25.17 -15.46 -7.48
CA PHE A 431 -26.34 -14.57 -7.54
C PHE A 431 -27.49 -15.10 -8.40
N GLN A 432 -27.26 -16.08 -9.27
CA GLN A 432 -28.29 -16.77 -10.05
C GLN A 432 -29.03 -17.83 -9.23
N ALA A 433 -28.39 -18.42 -8.22
CA ALA A 433 -29.02 -19.42 -7.37
C ALA A 433 -30.28 -18.86 -6.69
N ASN A 434 -31.35 -19.66 -6.66
CA ASN A 434 -32.65 -19.23 -6.13
C ASN A 434 -32.70 -19.41 -4.61
N ASP A 435 -32.38 -18.36 -3.87
CA ASP A 435 -32.44 -18.31 -2.41
C ASP A 435 -33.44 -17.24 -1.94
N ASP A 436 -34.20 -17.54 -0.89
CA ASP A 436 -35.15 -16.59 -0.27
C ASP A 436 -34.43 -15.36 0.32
N PHE A 437 -33.20 -15.57 0.82
CA PHE A 437 -32.32 -14.54 1.34
C PHE A 437 -30.90 -14.73 0.79
N LYS A 438 -30.38 -13.71 0.12
CA LYS A 438 -29.09 -13.71 -0.55
C LYS A 438 -28.15 -12.70 0.13
N PRO A 439 -27.18 -13.14 0.94
CA PRO A 439 -26.15 -12.27 1.51
C PRO A 439 -25.24 -11.66 0.43
N PRO A 440 -24.62 -10.49 0.67
CA PRO A 440 -23.49 -10.02 -0.12
C PRO A 440 -22.27 -10.94 0.09
N LEU A 441 -21.21 -10.71 -0.69
CA LEU A 441 -19.94 -11.45 -0.60
C LEU A 441 -18.82 -10.53 -0.15
N TYR A 442 -18.01 -10.97 0.79
CA TYR A 442 -16.76 -10.29 1.14
C TYR A 442 -15.71 -10.63 0.09
N LEU A 443 -14.95 -9.65 -0.39
CA LEU A 443 -13.89 -9.83 -1.38
C LEU A 443 -12.57 -9.23 -0.87
N GLN A 444 -11.55 -10.07 -0.74
CA GLN A 444 -10.17 -9.69 -0.40
C GLN A 444 -9.28 -9.72 -1.65
N HIS A 445 -8.32 -8.80 -1.71
CA HIS A 445 -7.07 -8.95 -2.46
C HIS A 445 -5.94 -8.37 -1.61
N GLN A 446 -4.69 -8.52 -2.04
CA GLN A 446 -3.57 -7.91 -1.31
C GLN A 446 -3.79 -6.40 -1.18
N GLY A 447 -3.64 -5.86 0.03
CA GLY A 447 -3.77 -4.42 0.28
C GLY A 447 -5.16 -3.92 0.65
N HIS A 448 -6.24 -4.52 0.13
CA HIS A 448 -7.59 -3.95 0.31
C HIS A 448 -8.72 -4.98 0.19
N SER A 449 -9.89 -4.63 0.75
CA SER A 449 -11.10 -5.46 0.70
C SER A 449 -12.31 -4.65 0.28
N ARG A 450 -13.30 -5.34 -0.32
CA ARG A 450 -14.55 -4.77 -0.85
C ARG A 450 -15.71 -5.73 -0.61
N THR A 451 -16.94 -5.27 -0.83
CA THR A 451 -18.15 -6.09 -0.69
C THR A 451 -18.85 -6.20 -2.04
N ILE A 452 -18.97 -7.41 -2.59
CA ILE A 452 -19.75 -7.65 -3.82
C ILE A 452 -21.22 -7.74 -3.44
N VAL A 453 -22.04 -6.89 -4.05
CA VAL A 453 -23.49 -6.77 -3.75
C VAL A 453 -24.37 -7.25 -4.89
N GLY A 454 -23.79 -7.60 -6.02
CA GLY A 454 -24.51 -8.11 -7.17
C GLY A 454 -23.67 -8.17 -8.44
N VAL A 455 -24.33 -8.49 -9.53
CA VAL A 455 -23.78 -8.55 -10.88
C VAL A 455 -24.76 -7.94 -11.88
N GLU A 456 -24.21 -7.32 -12.92
CA GLU A 456 -24.94 -6.96 -14.13
C GLU A 456 -24.46 -7.83 -15.28
N GLN A 457 -25.39 -8.43 -16.00
CA GLN A 457 -25.13 -9.06 -17.28
C GLN A 457 -25.69 -8.16 -18.37
N LEU A 458 -24.80 -7.65 -19.23
CA LEU A 458 -25.16 -6.90 -20.41
C LEU A 458 -25.82 -7.81 -21.46
N LYS A 459 -26.51 -7.20 -22.42
CA LYS A 459 -27.19 -7.93 -23.52
C LYS A 459 -26.23 -8.73 -24.41
N ASP A 460 -24.95 -8.35 -24.45
CA ASP A 460 -23.89 -9.07 -25.18
C ASP A 460 -23.25 -10.21 -24.37
N GLY A 461 -23.70 -10.41 -23.12
CA GLY A 461 -23.16 -11.42 -22.21
C GLY A 461 -22.03 -10.93 -21.30
N THR A 462 -21.54 -9.70 -21.48
CA THR A 462 -20.50 -9.11 -20.62
C THR A 462 -21.00 -8.98 -19.19
N VAL A 463 -20.19 -9.40 -18.22
CA VAL A 463 -20.52 -9.35 -16.80
C VAL A 463 -19.75 -8.23 -16.11
N PHE A 464 -20.46 -7.40 -15.35
CA PHE A 464 -19.89 -6.46 -14.41
C PHE A 464 -20.23 -6.90 -12.99
N LEU A 465 -19.24 -6.86 -12.11
CA LEU A 465 -19.49 -6.99 -10.68
C LEU A 465 -19.90 -5.62 -10.11
N LEU A 466 -20.81 -5.62 -9.14
CA LEU A 466 -21.20 -4.44 -8.38
C LEU A 466 -20.55 -4.51 -7.00
N LEU A 467 -19.54 -3.67 -6.76
CA LEU A 467 -18.76 -3.65 -5.52
C LEU A 467 -19.02 -2.37 -4.74
N LEU A 468 -19.33 -2.53 -3.45
CA LEU A 468 -19.22 -1.46 -2.47
C LEU A 468 -17.79 -1.40 -1.94
N ASP A 469 -17.23 -0.19 -1.92
CA ASP A 469 -15.90 0.08 -1.41
C ASP A 469 -15.99 0.94 -0.14
N PRO A 470 -15.34 0.54 0.97
CA PRO A 470 -15.33 1.36 2.19
C PRO A 470 -14.53 2.66 2.06
N SER A 471 -13.77 2.87 0.97
CA SER A 471 -13.14 4.16 0.69
C SER A 471 -14.12 5.23 0.19
N HIS A 472 -15.27 4.83 -0.35
CA HIS A 472 -16.29 5.77 -0.78
C HIS A 472 -16.95 6.43 0.45
N SER A 473 -17.10 7.75 0.41
CA SER A 473 -17.77 8.52 1.46
C SER A 473 -19.30 8.35 1.38
N PRO A 474 -20.03 8.57 2.49
CA PRO A 474 -21.48 8.60 2.46
C PRO A 474 -22.05 9.60 1.46
N HIS A 475 -21.37 10.73 1.25
CA HIS A 475 -21.76 11.73 0.27
C HIS A 475 -21.72 11.17 -1.17
N GLN A 476 -20.62 10.51 -1.55
CA GLN A 476 -20.50 9.88 -2.89
C GLN A 476 -21.56 8.80 -3.11
N MET A 477 -21.85 7.99 -2.09
CA MET A 477 -22.87 6.94 -2.18
C MET A 477 -24.30 7.51 -2.20
N ALA A 478 -24.55 8.64 -1.55
CA ALA A 478 -25.83 9.32 -1.57
C ALA A 478 -26.18 9.86 -2.97
N GLU A 479 -25.20 10.11 -3.84
CA GLU A 479 -25.43 10.54 -5.23
C GLU A 479 -26.23 9.51 -6.06
N LEU A 480 -26.31 8.24 -5.64
CA LEU A 480 -27.21 7.25 -6.25
C LEU A 480 -28.70 7.64 -6.12
N ARG A 481 -29.06 8.54 -5.20
CA ARG A 481 -30.42 9.08 -5.04
C ARG A 481 -30.73 10.21 -6.02
N ASN A 482 -29.69 10.82 -6.61
CA ASN A 482 -29.81 12.00 -7.45
C ASN A 482 -29.79 11.60 -8.94
N THR A 483 -30.89 11.83 -9.66
CA THR A 483 -31.03 11.40 -11.07
C THR A 483 -29.90 11.89 -11.98
N SER A 484 -29.37 13.09 -11.75
CA SER A 484 -28.31 13.70 -12.57
C SER A 484 -26.92 13.07 -12.38
N SER A 485 -26.63 12.56 -11.18
CA SER A 485 -25.30 12.05 -10.79
C SER A 485 -25.29 10.54 -10.52
N ALA A 486 -26.47 9.90 -10.47
CA ALA A 486 -26.62 8.48 -10.19
C ALA A 486 -25.79 7.58 -11.12
N MET A 487 -25.67 7.93 -12.41
CA MET A 487 -24.84 7.19 -13.36
C MET A 487 -23.35 7.29 -13.05
N LEU A 488 -22.87 8.44 -12.55
CA LEU A 488 -21.48 8.60 -12.12
C LEU A 488 -21.22 7.78 -10.87
N ALA A 489 -22.14 7.80 -9.91
CA ALA A 489 -22.05 6.97 -8.72
C ALA A 489 -22.09 5.46 -9.06
N LEU A 490 -22.90 5.06 -10.05
CA LEU A 490 -22.94 3.67 -10.54
C LEU A 490 -21.60 3.24 -11.19
N ARG A 491 -20.85 4.16 -11.80
CA ARG A 491 -19.50 3.85 -12.33
C ARG A 491 -18.49 3.55 -11.23
N LEU A 492 -18.63 4.14 -10.04
CA LEU A 492 -17.74 3.85 -8.91
C LEU A 492 -17.84 2.39 -8.45
N ILE A 493 -19.05 1.83 -8.52
CA ILE A 493 -19.34 0.47 -8.03
C ILE A 493 -19.22 -0.61 -9.11
N ARG A 494 -19.34 -0.27 -10.40
CA ARG A 494 -19.17 -1.22 -11.51
C ARG A 494 -17.69 -1.58 -11.70
N LYS A 495 -17.36 -2.88 -11.66
CA LYS A 495 -16.03 -3.39 -12.03
C LYS A 495 -16.14 -4.43 -13.13
N SER A 496 -15.43 -4.18 -14.23
CA SER A 496 -15.30 -5.10 -15.35
C SER A 496 -14.23 -6.16 -15.07
N LEU A 497 -14.22 -7.22 -15.87
CA LEU A 497 -13.17 -8.25 -15.83
C LEU A 497 -11.76 -7.65 -16.01
N ALA A 498 -11.63 -6.61 -16.84
CA ALA A 498 -10.35 -5.96 -17.11
C ALA A 498 -9.85 -5.12 -15.91
N ALA A 499 -10.74 -4.64 -15.05
CA ALA A 499 -10.40 -3.86 -13.86
C ALA A 499 -9.97 -4.73 -12.66
N MET A 500 -10.04 -6.06 -12.77
CA MET A 500 -9.74 -7.00 -11.68
C MET A 500 -8.55 -7.90 -12.03
N LYS A 501 -7.35 -7.40 -11.75
CA LYS A 501 -6.06 -8.02 -12.12
C LYS A 501 -5.12 -8.32 -10.94
N ALA A 502 -5.58 -8.20 -9.70
CA ALA A 502 -4.73 -8.58 -8.56
C ALA A 502 -4.33 -10.05 -8.71
N LYS A 503 -3.12 -10.40 -8.25
CA LYS A 503 -2.58 -11.76 -8.40
C LYS A 503 -3.50 -12.82 -7.76
N HIS A 504 -4.17 -12.47 -6.67
CA HIS A 504 -4.97 -13.37 -5.87
C HIS A 504 -6.19 -12.62 -5.30
N TYR A 505 -7.37 -13.25 -5.38
CA TYR A 505 -8.59 -12.82 -4.70
C TYR A 505 -9.14 -13.89 -3.76
N GLN A 506 -9.71 -13.50 -2.62
CA GLN A 506 -10.47 -14.43 -1.76
C GLN A 506 -11.89 -13.93 -1.58
N ILE A 507 -12.86 -14.84 -1.60
CA ILE A 507 -14.26 -14.56 -1.31
C ILE A 507 -14.67 -15.26 -0.01
N VAL A 508 -15.41 -14.55 0.84
CA VAL A 508 -16.20 -15.18 1.91
C VAL A 508 -17.68 -15.10 1.55
N ALA A 509 -18.30 -16.27 1.43
CA ALA A 509 -19.72 -16.43 1.13
C ALA A 509 -20.46 -17.01 2.33
N ILE A 510 -21.66 -16.50 2.64
CA ILE A 510 -22.46 -17.00 3.76
C ILE A 510 -23.47 -18.01 3.22
N CYS A 511 -23.42 -19.23 3.75
CA CYS A 511 -24.11 -20.39 3.18
C CYS A 511 -25.16 -21.01 4.12
N GLY A 512 -25.40 -20.43 5.31
CA GLY A 512 -26.41 -20.94 6.24
C GLY A 512 -26.06 -20.73 7.71
N ILE A 513 -26.80 -21.43 8.58
CA ILE A 513 -26.57 -21.48 10.02
C ILE A 513 -26.12 -22.89 10.39
N MET A 514 -25.17 -23.00 11.31
CA MET A 514 -24.69 -24.28 11.86
C MET A 514 -25.58 -24.72 13.01
N ASP A 515 -26.37 -25.77 12.79
CA ASP A 515 -27.25 -26.32 13.84
C ASP A 515 -26.57 -27.40 14.68
N ASN A 516 -25.55 -28.06 14.13
CA ASN A 516 -24.91 -29.21 14.75
C ASN A 516 -23.56 -28.84 15.39
N GLU A 517 -23.23 -29.50 16.50
CA GLU A 517 -22.00 -29.22 17.24
C GLU A 517 -20.74 -29.68 16.51
N ILE A 518 -20.84 -30.73 15.70
CA ILE A 518 -19.70 -31.31 14.98
C ILE A 518 -19.17 -30.30 13.95
N GLU A 519 -20.06 -29.71 13.16
CA GLU A 519 -19.79 -28.66 12.19
C GLU A 519 -19.22 -27.40 12.88
N TYR A 520 -19.77 -27.02 14.04
CA TYR A 520 -19.23 -25.91 14.83
C TYR A 520 -17.79 -26.16 15.33
N GLN A 521 -17.46 -27.38 15.74
CA GLN A 521 -16.08 -27.71 16.12
C GLN A 521 -15.17 -27.84 14.89
N GLN A 522 -15.68 -28.33 13.76
CA GLN A 522 -14.92 -28.43 12.51
C GLN A 522 -14.60 -27.05 11.92
N SER A 523 -15.50 -26.06 12.07
CA SER A 523 -15.29 -24.69 11.55
C SER A 523 -14.21 -23.90 12.29
N LYS A 524 -13.70 -24.41 13.42
CA LYS A 524 -12.52 -23.85 14.10
C LYS A 524 -11.25 -23.94 13.26
N VAL A 525 -11.16 -24.93 12.39
CA VAL A 525 -10.04 -25.11 11.46
C VAL A 525 -10.45 -24.56 10.11
N LEU A 526 -9.85 -23.43 9.73
CA LEU A 526 -10.12 -22.79 8.45
C LEU A 526 -9.71 -23.69 7.27
N ARG A 527 -10.57 -23.75 6.26
CA ARG A 527 -10.33 -24.43 4.99
C ARG A 527 -10.80 -23.52 3.87
N SER A 528 -9.98 -23.37 2.84
CA SER A 528 -10.35 -22.67 1.61
C SER A 528 -10.59 -23.65 0.46
N MET A 529 -11.55 -23.32 -0.40
CA MET A 529 -11.71 -23.94 -1.70
C MET A 529 -10.84 -23.20 -2.70
N ARG A 530 -9.82 -23.85 -3.25
CA ARG A 530 -8.88 -23.23 -4.20
C ARG A 530 -9.40 -23.32 -5.64
N VAL A 531 -9.35 -22.20 -6.35
CA VAL A 531 -9.75 -22.03 -7.75
C VAL A 531 -8.60 -21.36 -8.52
N PRO A 532 -8.11 -21.96 -9.63
CA PRO A 532 -8.49 -23.26 -10.18
C PRO A 532 -8.03 -24.41 -9.27
N GLN A 533 -8.69 -25.56 -9.35
CA GLN A 533 -8.26 -26.76 -8.63
C GLN A 533 -6.89 -27.21 -9.14
N GLU A 534 -6.01 -27.63 -8.23
CA GLU A 534 -4.74 -28.26 -8.59
C GLU A 534 -5.04 -29.60 -9.28
N ARG A 535 -4.37 -29.86 -10.40
CA ARG A 535 -4.56 -31.07 -11.23
C ARG A 535 -3.80 -32.27 -10.68
#